data_AF-A0A1X0QI51-F1
#
_entry.id   AF-A0A1X0QI51-F1
#
_cell.length_a   1.000
_cell.length_b   1.000
_cell.length_c   1.000
_cell.angle_alpha   90.00
_cell.angle_beta   90.00
_cell.angle_gamma   90.00
#
_symmetry.space_group_name_H-M   'P 1'
#
loop_
_entity.id
_entity.type
_entity.pdbx_description
1 polymer ?
#
loop_
_entity_poly.entity_id
_entity_poly.type
_entity_poly.pdbx_seq_one_letter_code
_entity_poly.pdbx_strand_id
1 'polypeptide(L)'
;MAKRKTLVFKIPKKVNKTPLKSQKSIVNVSNNSNDEFLNLNKNFKEIDEKSLNKRVNKKIDKEIKKGDDNFDFNENDLIKQLRKENDELRSLNNVIYIYQKLLGITINNDNNEYFVTIERESNNLKKYLSFGLKEINNSYQYKLYKNENCILPQRFVDDIQFENTEIHKFFYYIIQGMYNK
;
A
#
# COMPACT_ATOMS: atom_id res chain seq x y z
N MET A 1 -26.26 -51.73 -6.50
CA MET A 1 -26.05 -50.45 -5.79
C MET A 1 -24.55 -50.16 -5.73
N ALA A 2 -24.05 -49.17 -6.49
CA ALA A 2 -22.63 -48.84 -6.51
C ALA A 2 -22.26 -47.98 -5.29
N LYS A 3 -21.26 -48.41 -4.50
CA LYS A 3 -20.74 -47.64 -3.36
C LYS A 3 -19.94 -46.43 -3.86
N ARG A 4 -20.38 -45.22 -3.51
CA ARG A 4 -19.65 -43.97 -3.75
C ARG A 4 -18.36 -43.97 -2.92
N LYS A 5 -17.22 -43.71 -3.57
CA LYS A 5 -15.92 -43.56 -2.90
C LYS A 5 -15.75 -42.11 -2.44
N THR A 6 -15.49 -41.92 -1.15
CA THR A 6 -15.24 -40.60 -0.56
C THR A 6 -13.75 -40.25 -0.69
N LEU A 7 -13.44 -39.11 -1.29
CA LEU A 7 -12.09 -38.56 -1.36
C LEU A 7 -11.75 -37.86 -0.04
N VAL A 8 -10.68 -38.30 0.63
CA VAL A 8 -10.15 -37.67 1.83
C VAL A 8 -8.82 -37.03 1.50
N PHE A 9 -8.75 -35.69 1.61
CA PHE A 9 -7.52 -34.94 1.41
C PHE A 9 -6.71 -34.90 2.70
N LYS A 10 -5.44 -35.32 2.62
CA LYS A 10 -4.49 -35.21 3.74
C LYS A 10 -3.93 -33.79 3.79
N ILE A 11 -4.20 -33.07 4.87
CA ILE A 11 -3.64 -31.74 5.11
C ILE A 11 -2.19 -31.89 5.61
N PRO A 12 -1.21 -31.16 5.05
CA PRO A 12 0.16 -31.18 5.55
C PRO A 12 0.24 -30.54 6.95
N LYS A 13 0.98 -31.17 7.86
CA LYS A 13 1.14 -30.70 9.23
C LYS A 13 1.99 -29.41 9.26
N LYS A 14 1.52 -28.40 9.98
CA LYS A 14 2.27 -27.15 10.26
C LYS A 14 3.59 -27.48 10.95
N VAL A 15 4.71 -27.17 10.29
CA VAL A 15 6.04 -27.16 10.91
C VAL A 15 6.18 -25.85 11.67
N ASN A 16 6.33 -25.91 13.00
CA ASN A 16 6.68 -24.75 13.80
C ASN A 16 8.12 -24.35 13.47
N LYS A 17 8.29 -23.32 12.62
CA LYS A 17 9.59 -22.69 12.41
C LYS A 17 9.81 -21.67 13.52
N THR A 18 10.79 -21.92 14.38
CA THR A 18 11.30 -20.92 15.34
C THR A 18 11.97 -19.77 14.58
N PRO A 19 11.87 -18.51 15.01
CA PRO A 19 12.52 -17.39 14.34
C PRO A 19 14.04 -17.50 14.49
N LEU A 20 14.78 -17.32 13.39
CA LEU A 20 16.23 -17.16 13.40
C LEU A 20 16.58 -15.83 14.09
N LYS A 21 17.42 -15.89 15.13
CA LYS A 21 18.01 -14.70 15.76
C LYS A 21 18.75 -13.88 14.70
N SER A 22 18.40 -12.60 14.57
CA SER A 22 19.14 -11.64 13.75
C SER A 22 20.59 -11.54 14.25
N GLN A 23 21.55 -11.94 13.42
CA GLN A 23 22.96 -11.66 13.65
C GLN A 23 23.17 -10.14 13.56
N LYS A 24 23.64 -9.52 14.64
CA LYS A 24 24.17 -8.15 14.60
C LYS A 24 25.46 -8.19 13.76
N SER A 25 25.47 -7.54 12.61
CA SER A 25 26.67 -7.35 11.81
C SER A 25 27.64 -6.42 12.57
N ILE A 26 28.72 -7.00 13.08
CA ILE A 26 29.91 -6.25 13.49
C ILE A 26 30.64 -5.90 12.20
N VAL A 27 30.59 -4.63 11.78
CA VAL A 27 31.39 -4.13 10.67
C VAL A 27 32.81 -3.92 11.21
N ASN A 28 33.69 -4.89 10.95
CA ASN A 28 35.13 -4.71 11.08
C ASN A 28 35.62 -3.90 9.88
N VAL A 29 35.97 -2.62 10.11
CA VAL A 29 36.67 -1.79 9.13
C VAL A 29 38.14 -2.18 9.14
N SER A 30 38.59 -2.89 8.11
CA SER A 30 40.01 -3.15 7.84
C SER A 30 40.63 -1.99 7.06
N ASN A 31 41.68 -1.41 7.61
CA ASN A 31 42.51 -0.36 7.03
C ASN A 31 43.34 -0.85 5.83
N ASN A 32 43.45 0.03 4.82
CA ASN A 32 44.64 0.41 4.03
C ASN A 32 44.42 0.40 2.50
N SER A 33 44.36 1.60 1.94
CA SER A 33 45.26 2.03 0.85
C SER A 33 45.25 3.56 0.79
N ASN A 34 46.44 4.10 0.63
CA ASN A 34 46.77 5.52 0.40
C ASN A 34 46.17 5.96 -0.96
N ASP A 35 45.93 7.23 -1.29
CA ASP A 35 46.85 8.38 -1.29
C ASP A 35 46.03 9.67 -1.51
N GLU A 36 46.68 10.82 -1.25
CA GLU A 36 46.25 12.20 -1.54
C GLU A 36 45.21 12.76 -0.54
N PHE A 37 45.53 13.58 0.46
CA PHE A 37 46.34 14.80 0.41
C PHE A 37 46.99 15.05 1.77
N LEU A 38 48.31 14.88 1.81
CA LEU A 38 49.19 15.63 2.70
C LEU A 38 49.10 17.11 2.32
N ASN A 39 48.60 17.95 3.24
CA ASN A 39 49.27 19.18 3.66
C ASN A 39 48.34 20.00 4.54
N LEU A 40 48.59 19.98 5.85
CA LEU A 40 48.66 21.16 6.72
C LEU A 40 48.95 20.69 8.14
N ASN A 41 50.21 20.32 8.35
CA ASN A 41 50.75 20.21 9.68
C ASN A 41 51.40 21.54 10.01
N LYS A 42 50.95 22.21 11.07
CA LYS A 42 51.82 22.84 12.08
C LYS A 42 50.99 23.55 13.14
N ASN A 43 51.31 23.20 14.38
CA ASN A 43 50.97 23.88 15.64
C ASN A 43 49.78 23.31 16.42
N PHE A 44 49.96 22.14 17.02
CA PHE A 44 49.38 21.90 18.34
C PHE A 44 50.43 21.32 19.28
N LYS A 45 50.73 22.12 20.30
CA LYS A 45 51.50 21.71 21.49
C LYS A 45 50.78 20.52 22.13
N GLU A 46 51.57 19.58 22.67
CA GLU A 46 51.08 18.54 23.58
C GLU A 46 50.23 19.20 24.69
N ILE A 47 48.96 18.84 24.76
CA ILE A 47 48.06 19.22 25.85
C ILE A 47 47.65 17.93 26.55
N ASP A 48 47.99 17.83 27.84
CA ASP A 48 47.70 16.71 28.73
C ASP A 48 46.21 16.26 28.67
N GLU A 49 45.98 15.06 28.13
CA GLU A 49 44.68 14.42 27.95
C GLU A 49 43.86 14.26 29.26
N LYS A 50 44.51 14.30 30.42
CA LYS A 50 43.83 14.16 31.73
C LYS A 50 43.01 15.39 32.13
N SER A 51 43.26 16.55 31.54
CA SER A 51 42.59 17.82 31.92
C SER A 51 41.31 18.11 31.12
N LEU A 52 41.15 17.51 29.93
CA LEU A 52 39.95 17.66 29.08
C LEU A 52 38.78 16.77 29.54
N ASN A 53 39.07 15.54 30.00
CA ASN A 53 38.03 14.59 30.40
C ASN A 53 37.21 15.04 31.62
N LYS A 54 37.77 15.89 32.49
CA LYS A 54 37.04 16.39 33.68
C LYS A 54 36.14 17.60 33.39
N ARG A 55 36.42 18.38 32.34
CA ARG A 55 35.59 19.53 31.91
C ARG A 55 34.45 19.13 30.99
N VAL A 56 34.66 18.10 30.17
CA VAL A 56 33.65 17.57 29.23
C VAL A 56 32.54 16.84 29.99
N ASN A 57 32.88 15.99 30.95
CA ASN A 57 31.88 15.25 31.75
C ASN A 57 30.96 16.18 32.56
N LYS A 58 31.47 17.30 33.09
CA LYS A 58 30.66 18.25 33.87
C LYS A 58 29.72 19.14 33.02
N LYS A 59 29.96 19.25 31.70
CA LYS A 59 29.06 19.91 30.75
C LYS A 59 27.99 18.93 30.24
N ILE A 60 28.37 17.69 29.95
CA ILE A 60 27.45 16.63 29.52
C ILE A 60 26.40 16.36 30.61
N ASP A 61 26.79 16.26 31.88
CA ASP A 61 25.84 16.04 33.00
C ASP A 61 24.85 17.21 33.22
N LYS A 62 25.18 18.43 32.75
CA LYS A 62 24.30 19.60 32.86
C LYS A 62 23.39 19.80 31.64
N GLU A 63 23.78 19.29 30.48
CA GLU A 63 22.94 19.30 29.27
C GLU A 63 21.96 18.12 29.28
N ILE A 64 22.35 16.96 29.81
CA ILE A 64 21.43 15.83 30.02
C ILE A 64 20.32 16.19 31.02
N LYS A 65 20.67 16.82 32.15
CA LYS A 65 19.68 17.31 33.14
C LYS A 65 18.83 18.50 32.69
N LYS A 66 19.13 19.11 31.54
CA LYS A 66 18.30 20.16 30.93
C LYS A 66 17.49 19.65 29.73
N GLY A 67 17.81 18.47 29.21
CA GLY A 67 17.10 17.81 28.13
C GLY A 67 15.89 16.99 28.59
N ASP A 68 15.87 16.57 29.86
CA ASP A 68 14.78 15.75 30.41
C ASP A 68 13.49 16.55 30.71
N ASP A 69 13.58 17.87 30.90
CA ASP A 69 12.39 18.68 31.27
C ASP A 69 11.54 19.13 30.06
N ASN A 70 11.98 18.87 28.82
CA ASN A 70 11.27 19.31 27.60
C ASN A 70 10.97 18.17 26.60
N PHE A 71 11.23 16.92 26.99
CA PHE A 71 10.84 15.74 26.23
C PHE A 71 9.91 14.87 27.07
N ASP A 72 8.85 15.48 27.62
CA ASP A 72 7.60 14.78 27.91
C ASP A 72 6.91 14.40 26.59
N PHE A 73 7.63 13.68 25.72
CA PHE A 73 7.00 12.92 24.65
C PHE A 73 6.39 11.72 25.33
N ASN A 74 5.22 11.96 25.91
CA ASN A 74 4.43 10.98 26.63
C ASN A 74 4.21 9.82 25.66
N GLU A 75 4.96 8.73 25.84
CA GLU A 75 4.90 7.54 24.96
C GLU A 75 3.45 7.09 24.79
N ASN A 76 2.65 7.27 25.85
CA ASN A 76 1.22 7.05 25.86
C ASN A 76 0.43 7.95 24.89
N ASP A 77 0.81 9.22 24.72
CA ASP A 77 0.15 10.11 23.76
C ASP A 77 0.56 9.80 22.32
N LEU A 78 1.81 9.37 22.09
CA LEU A 78 2.22 8.81 20.80
C LEU A 78 1.45 7.51 20.48
N ILE A 79 1.32 6.60 21.45
CA ILE A 79 0.54 5.38 21.31
C ILE A 79 -0.94 5.69 21.07
N LYS A 80 -1.52 6.70 21.74
CA LYS A 80 -2.89 7.14 21.49
C LYS A 80 -3.05 7.73 20.09
N GLN A 81 -2.12 8.55 19.63
CA GLN A 81 -2.14 9.11 18.28
C GLN A 81 -2.03 8.01 17.22
N LEU A 82 -1.11 7.05 17.39
CA LEU A 82 -0.96 5.91 16.47
C LEU A 82 -2.16 4.97 16.48
N ARG A 83 -2.82 4.78 17.64
CA ARG A 83 -4.07 4.02 17.72
C ARG A 83 -5.22 4.78 17.07
N LYS A 84 -5.33 6.08 17.30
CA LYS A 84 -6.33 6.94 16.68
C LYS A 84 -6.17 6.96 15.16
N GLU A 85 -4.95 7.08 14.64
CA GLU A 85 -4.66 6.97 13.21
C GLU A 85 -5.03 5.58 12.66
N ASN A 86 -4.67 4.50 13.36
CA ASN A 86 -5.07 3.15 12.96
C ASN A 86 -6.60 2.97 12.95
N ASP A 87 -7.29 3.51 13.94
CA ASP A 87 -8.75 3.43 14.05
C ASP A 87 -9.43 4.34 13.01
N GLU A 88 -8.84 5.47 12.65
CA GLU A 88 -9.25 6.31 11.51
C GLU A 88 -9.05 5.57 10.18
N LEU A 89 -7.91 4.90 9.97
CA LEU A 89 -7.64 4.09 8.79
C LEU A 89 -8.55 2.86 8.69
N ARG A 90 -8.98 2.29 9.82
CA ARG A 90 -9.93 1.16 9.87
C ARG A 90 -11.38 1.60 9.76
N SER A 91 -11.72 2.80 10.27
CA SER A 91 -13.06 3.40 10.17
C SER A 91 -13.30 4.06 8.82
N LEU A 92 -12.23 4.38 8.07
CA LEU A 92 -12.21 4.43 6.61
C LEU A 92 -12.48 3.01 6.07
N ASN A 93 -13.69 2.54 6.31
CA ASN A 93 -14.31 1.33 5.78
C ASN A 93 -14.61 1.52 4.28
N ASN A 94 -13.61 2.04 3.57
CA ASN A 94 -13.74 2.70 2.29
C ASN A 94 -13.26 1.74 1.22
N VAL A 95 -13.78 0.51 1.26
CA VAL A 95 -13.54 -0.52 0.25
C VAL A 95 -13.85 0.06 -1.15
N ILE A 96 -14.88 0.91 -1.23
CA ILE A 96 -15.25 1.70 -2.42
C ILE A 96 -14.09 2.59 -2.87
N TYR A 97 -13.49 3.36 -1.97
CA TYR A 97 -12.34 4.23 -2.29
C TYR A 97 -11.10 3.44 -2.71
N ILE A 98 -10.90 2.24 -2.13
CA ILE A 98 -9.82 1.33 -2.54
C ILE A 98 -10.06 0.82 -3.96
N TYR A 99 -11.29 0.38 -4.30
CA TYR A 99 -11.63 -0.04 -5.66
C TYR A 99 -11.53 1.13 -6.65
N GLN A 100 -11.92 2.33 -6.24
CA GLN A 100 -11.77 3.54 -7.05
C GLN A 100 -10.29 3.85 -7.33
N LYS A 101 -9.41 3.74 -6.32
CA LYS A 101 -7.98 3.96 -6.52
C LYS A 101 -7.29 2.85 -7.33
N LEU A 102 -7.67 1.58 -7.13
CA LEU A 102 -7.00 0.44 -7.78
C LEU A 102 -7.49 0.20 -9.21
N LEU A 103 -8.79 0.31 -9.44
CA LEU A 103 -9.42 -0.04 -10.71
C LEU A 103 -9.87 1.19 -11.49
N GLY A 104 -9.87 2.38 -10.88
CA GLY A 104 -10.42 3.59 -11.50
C GLY A 104 -11.96 3.55 -11.63
N ILE A 105 -12.62 2.63 -10.91
CA ILE A 105 -14.07 2.40 -11.03
C ILE A 105 -14.80 3.19 -9.95
N THR A 106 -15.72 4.04 -10.38
CA THR A 106 -16.68 4.74 -9.52
C THR A 106 -18.06 4.15 -9.77
N ILE A 107 -18.75 3.74 -8.70
CA ILE A 107 -20.11 3.18 -8.78
C ILE A 107 -21.02 4.05 -7.92
N ASN A 108 -22.01 4.66 -8.57
CA ASN A 108 -23.10 5.37 -7.90
C ASN A 108 -24.38 4.55 -8.08
N ASN A 109 -25.25 4.54 -7.07
CA ASN A 109 -26.56 3.91 -7.16
C ASN A 109 -27.62 5.01 -7.06
N ASP A 110 -28.49 5.09 -8.07
CA ASP A 110 -29.65 5.97 -8.07
C ASP A 110 -30.87 5.21 -8.63
N ASN A 111 -31.98 5.25 -7.91
CA ASN A 111 -33.27 4.68 -8.33
C ASN A 111 -33.22 3.26 -8.95
N ASN A 112 -32.50 2.34 -8.30
CA ASN A 112 -32.36 0.94 -8.73
C ASN A 112 -31.55 0.74 -10.01
N GLU A 113 -30.74 1.73 -10.38
CA GLU A 113 -29.76 1.68 -11.45
C GLU A 113 -28.36 2.02 -10.92
N TYR A 114 -27.39 1.17 -11.27
CA TYR A 114 -25.98 1.39 -10.97
C TYR A 114 -25.32 2.15 -12.11
N PHE A 115 -24.87 3.36 -11.84
CA PHE A 115 -24.07 4.16 -12.74
C PHE A 115 -22.59 3.89 -12.48
N VAL A 116 -21.95 3.26 -13.46
CA VAL A 116 -20.54 2.88 -13.38
C VAL A 116 -19.74 3.78 -14.29
N THR A 117 -18.69 4.40 -13.74
CA THR A 117 -17.72 5.20 -14.48
C THR A 117 -16.33 4.64 -14.28
N ILE A 118 -15.58 4.46 -15.36
CA ILE A 118 -14.20 3.98 -15.35
C ILE A 118 -13.35 4.99 -16.09
N GLU A 119 -12.40 5.59 -15.38
CA GLU A 119 -11.48 6.56 -15.94
C GLU A 119 -10.04 6.06 -15.78
N ARG A 120 -9.27 6.13 -16.86
CA ARG A 120 -7.87 5.75 -16.84
C ARG A 120 -7.04 6.62 -17.76
N GLU A 121 -5.86 7.00 -17.29
CA GLU A 121 -4.84 7.64 -18.09
C GLU A 121 -3.70 6.66 -18.39
N SER A 122 -3.34 6.50 -19.66
CA SER A 122 -2.20 5.69 -20.08
C SER A 122 -1.56 6.27 -21.33
N ASN A 123 -0.24 6.43 -21.34
CA ASN A 123 0.52 6.93 -22.49
C ASN A 123 -0.01 8.26 -23.07
N ASN A 124 -0.33 9.23 -22.20
CA ASN A 124 -0.93 10.53 -22.53
C ASN A 124 -2.31 10.46 -23.22
N LEU A 125 -2.96 9.30 -23.17
CA LEU A 125 -4.28 9.10 -23.74
C LEU A 125 -5.25 8.73 -22.62
N LYS A 126 -6.25 9.60 -22.45
CA LYS A 126 -7.30 9.42 -21.46
C LYS A 126 -8.37 8.51 -22.04
N LYS A 127 -8.63 7.40 -21.35
CA LYS A 127 -9.72 6.47 -21.63
C LYS A 127 -10.82 6.70 -20.61
N TYR A 128 -12.05 6.79 -21.10
CA TYR A 128 -13.21 7.04 -20.27
C TYR A 128 -14.38 6.18 -20.72
N LEU A 129 -15.01 5.51 -19.76
CA LEU A 129 -16.18 4.68 -20.01
C LEU A 129 -17.23 4.94 -18.93
N SER A 130 -18.47 5.17 -19.35
CA SER A 130 -19.62 5.29 -18.45
C SER A 130 -20.78 4.46 -18.95
N PHE A 131 -21.41 3.69 -18.06
CA PHE A 131 -22.54 2.83 -18.38
C PHE A 131 -23.46 2.61 -17.17
N GLY A 132 -24.70 2.23 -17.46
CA GLY A 132 -25.73 1.88 -16.49
C GLY A 132 -25.92 0.37 -16.41
N LEU A 133 -26.19 -0.13 -15.21
CA LEU A 133 -26.68 -1.49 -14.96
C LEU A 133 -27.95 -1.42 -14.11
N LYS A 134 -29.07 -1.87 -14.68
CA LYS A 134 -30.34 -1.96 -13.98
C LYS A 134 -30.67 -3.42 -13.68
N GLU A 135 -30.93 -3.74 -12.42
CA GLU A 135 -31.33 -5.10 -12.05
C GLU A 135 -32.82 -5.34 -12.36
N ILE A 136 -33.11 -6.40 -13.12
CA ILE A 136 -34.45 -6.81 -13.51
C ILE A 136 -34.54 -8.33 -13.44
N ASN A 137 -35.40 -8.86 -12.57
CA ASN A 137 -35.73 -10.29 -12.50
C ASN A 137 -34.50 -11.23 -12.55
N ASN A 138 -33.52 -10.99 -11.67
CA ASN A 138 -32.25 -11.75 -11.59
C ASN A 138 -31.34 -11.65 -12.84
N SER A 139 -31.53 -10.61 -13.64
CA SER A 139 -30.67 -10.22 -14.75
C SER A 139 -30.26 -8.76 -14.60
N TYR A 140 -29.22 -8.35 -15.33
CA TYR A 140 -28.86 -6.95 -15.48
C TYR A 140 -29.15 -6.49 -16.90
N GLN A 141 -29.79 -5.34 -17.03
CA GLN A 141 -29.88 -4.59 -18.27
C GLN A 141 -28.73 -3.57 -18.29
N TYR A 142 -27.88 -3.68 -19.30
CA TYR A 142 -26.77 -2.79 -19.57
C TYR A 142 -27.17 -1.71 -20.57
N LYS A 143 -26.68 -0.50 -20.33
CA LYS A 143 -26.78 0.62 -21.24
C LYS A 143 -25.47 1.39 -21.27
N LEU A 144 -24.90 1.58 -22.46
CA LEU A 144 -23.71 2.41 -22.63
C LEU A 144 -24.10 3.90 -22.63
N TYR A 145 -23.45 4.72 -21.80
CA TYR A 145 -23.67 6.16 -21.78
C TYR A 145 -22.59 6.93 -22.53
N LYS A 146 -21.32 6.54 -22.34
CA LYS A 146 -20.19 7.23 -22.94
C LYS A 146 -19.02 6.28 -23.09
N ASN A 147 -18.36 6.30 -24.25
CA ASN A 147 -17.12 5.58 -24.53
C ASN A 147 -16.15 6.52 -25.24
N GLU A 148 -15.01 6.80 -24.62
CA GLU A 148 -13.92 7.58 -25.20
C GLU A 148 -12.63 6.76 -25.15
N ASN A 149 -12.10 6.44 -26.33
CA ASN A 149 -10.83 5.73 -26.50
C ASN A 149 -10.76 4.31 -25.89
N CYS A 150 -11.91 3.64 -25.73
CA CYS A 150 -11.99 2.26 -25.25
C CYS A 150 -12.39 1.31 -26.40
N ILE A 151 -11.74 0.16 -26.48
CA ILE A 151 -12.00 -0.85 -27.52
C ILE A 151 -12.92 -1.91 -26.92
N LEU A 152 -14.23 -1.71 -27.02
CA LEU A 152 -15.21 -2.66 -26.52
C LEU A 152 -15.64 -3.65 -27.61
N PRO A 153 -15.94 -4.91 -27.25
CA PRO A 153 -16.62 -5.84 -28.15
C PRO A 153 -17.94 -5.25 -28.66
N GLN A 154 -18.29 -5.51 -29.93
CA GLN A 154 -19.46 -4.93 -30.61
C GLN A 154 -20.77 -5.05 -29.81
N ARG A 155 -20.95 -6.18 -29.11
CA ARG A 155 -22.14 -6.43 -28.26
C ARG A 155 -22.34 -5.43 -27.11
N PHE A 156 -21.33 -4.66 -26.73
CA PHE A 156 -21.43 -3.64 -25.68
C PHE A 156 -21.67 -2.24 -26.25
N VAL A 157 -21.80 -2.10 -27.57
CA VAL A 157 -22.24 -0.84 -28.19
C VAL A 157 -23.75 -0.68 -28.02
N ASP A 158 -24.48 -1.81 -28.05
CA ASP A 158 -25.93 -1.84 -27.92
C ASP A 158 -26.37 -2.12 -26.47
N ASP A 159 -27.64 -1.82 -26.18
CA ASP A 159 -28.28 -2.19 -24.93
C ASP A 159 -28.47 -3.72 -24.89
N ILE A 160 -27.88 -4.36 -23.87
CA ILE A 160 -27.94 -5.82 -23.71
C ILE A 160 -28.48 -6.20 -22.35
N GLN A 161 -29.02 -7.42 -22.26
CA GLN A 161 -29.41 -8.02 -21.00
C GLN A 161 -28.64 -9.32 -20.81
N PHE A 162 -28.16 -9.55 -19.58
CA PHE A 162 -27.44 -10.77 -19.23
C PHE A 162 -27.80 -11.23 -17.82
N GLU A 163 -27.63 -12.52 -17.53
CA GLU A 163 -27.95 -13.10 -16.23
C GLU A 163 -27.01 -12.58 -15.13
N ASN A 164 -27.51 -12.48 -13.90
CA ASN A 164 -26.69 -12.09 -12.74
C ASN A 164 -25.43 -12.97 -12.57
N THR A 165 -25.53 -14.26 -12.92
CA THR A 165 -24.40 -15.22 -12.90
C THR A 165 -23.23 -14.81 -13.80
N GLU A 166 -23.47 -13.98 -14.82
CA GLU A 166 -22.48 -13.56 -15.81
C GLU A 166 -21.82 -12.21 -15.50
N ILE A 167 -22.19 -11.55 -14.40
CA ILE A 167 -21.69 -10.22 -14.04
C ILE A 167 -20.16 -10.13 -14.01
N HIS A 168 -19.50 -11.18 -13.53
CA HIS A 168 -18.04 -11.24 -13.50
C HIS A 168 -17.43 -11.29 -14.90
N LYS A 169 -18.04 -12.03 -15.83
CA LYS A 169 -17.61 -12.09 -17.24
C LYS A 169 -17.84 -10.75 -17.93
N PHE A 170 -18.98 -10.11 -17.65
CA PHE A 170 -19.30 -8.77 -18.13
C PHE A 170 -18.18 -7.79 -17.77
N PHE A 171 -17.85 -7.66 -16.48
CA PHE A 171 -16.80 -6.74 -16.03
C PHE A 171 -15.42 -7.10 -16.57
N TYR A 172 -15.11 -8.39 -16.74
CA TYR A 172 -13.87 -8.82 -17.37
C TYR A 172 -13.71 -8.25 -18.78
N TYR A 173 -14.74 -8.35 -19.63
CA TYR A 173 -14.67 -7.81 -21.00
C TYR A 173 -14.62 -6.28 -21.04
N ILE A 174 -15.36 -5.61 -20.16
CA ILE A 174 -15.32 -4.15 -20.02
C ILE A 174 -13.90 -3.69 -19.66
N ILE A 175 -13.31 -4.28 -18.63
CA ILE A 175 -11.94 -3.96 -18.20
C ILE A 175 -10.95 -4.33 -19.30
N GLN A 176 -11.12 -5.45 -19.99
CA GLN A 176 -10.25 -5.82 -21.09
C GLN A 176 -10.27 -4.77 -22.21
N GLY A 177 -11.43 -4.23 -22.56
CA GLY A 177 -11.53 -3.15 -23.55
C GLY A 177 -10.94 -1.81 -23.10
N MET A 178 -10.90 -1.56 -21.79
CA MET A 178 -10.17 -0.43 -21.20
C MET A 178 -8.65 -0.63 -21.24
N TYR A 179 -8.17 -1.86 -21.02
CA TYR A 179 -6.74 -2.16 -20.85
C TYR A 179 -6.02 -2.58 -22.13
N ASN A 180 -6.75 -3.03 -23.15
CA ASN A 180 -6.17 -3.34 -24.45
C ASN A 180 -5.57 -2.08 -25.09
N LYS A 181 -4.38 -2.23 -25.68
CA LYS A 181 -3.67 -1.17 -26.39
C LYS A 181 -4.22 -0.99 -27.79
#